data_AF-A0A7W0HJJ2-F1
#
_entry.id   AF-A0A7W0HJJ2-F1
#
_cell.length_a   1.000
_cell.length_b   1.000
_cell.length_c   1.000
_cell.angle_alpha   90.00
_cell.angle_beta   90.00
_cell.angle_gamma   90.00
#
_symmetry.space_group_name_H-M   'P 1'
#
loop_
_entity.id
_entity.type
_entity.pdbx_description
1 polymer ?
#
loop_
_entity_poly.entity_id
_entity_poly.type
_entity_poly.pdbx_seq_one_letter_code
_entity_poly.pdbx_strand_id
1 'polypeptide(L)'
;MESALVVTSWFEDLKSELGISGVSQVWCDHPAWYFWVNHAPGVYLLALTGVDLRVVDNREILSAAFVIKCYPYPEHSLFSLFAARERELVQSTAFDKTHSPAFEARKNIPDDLFNVAAFSLCTDRDHCFNTFSFESFDRLIAFSSSDKERIERDVPGITVGYPLFDTLVCMLMHCEKQGPARIRLYRSPGFECLADRAAACWQPSDLATGYHLVVDCTGVGNHGSERVPDILPELYHAAGASLLYDQVFSGNHFHFGEMEQRLPVGLNPKWWKMAEAIHTCQLASSCGCH
;
A
#
# COMPACT_ATOMS: atom_id res chain seq x y z
N MET A 1 5.02 7.38 -9.09
CA MET A 1 5.40 5.98 -8.80
C MET A 1 6.55 5.50 -9.66
N GLU A 2 6.43 5.48 -11.00
CA GLU A 2 7.52 5.00 -11.87
C GLU A 2 8.85 5.73 -11.65
N SER A 3 8.84 7.06 -11.60
CA SER A 3 10.05 7.85 -11.28
C SER A 3 10.68 7.47 -9.95
N ALA A 4 9.86 7.18 -8.93
CA ALA A 4 10.34 6.77 -7.61
C ALA A 4 11.00 5.38 -7.65
N LEU A 5 10.47 4.46 -8.46
CA LEU A 5 11.07 3.14 -8.70
C LEU A 5 12.38 3.25 -9.47
N VAL A 6 12.46 4.13 -10.48
CA VAL A 6 13.71 4.41 -11.21
C VAL A 6 14.76 4.97 -10.27
N VAL A 7 14.43 5.98 -9.47
CA VAL A 7 15.32 6.53 -8.43
C VAL A 7 15.81 5.42 -7.52
N THR A 8 14.89 4.66 -6.92
CA THR A 8 15.22 3.56 -6.02
C THR A 8 16.10 2.51 -6.68
N SER A 9 15.91 2.25 -7.98
CA SER A 9 16.73 1.31 -8.74
C SER A 9 18.21 1.69 -8.83
N TRP A 10 18.54 2.98 -8.73
CA TRP A 10 19.90 3.52 -8.86
C TRP A 10 20.67 3.64 -7.54
N PHE A 11 19.97 3.62 -6.41
CA PHE A 11 20.56 3.77 -5.08
C PHE A 11 20.44 2.45 -4.30
N GLU A 12 21.48 1.62 -4.34
CA GLU A 12 21.51 0.34 -3.61
C GLU A 12 21.37 0.52 -2.09
N ASP A 13 21.98 1.58 -1.52
CA ASP A 13 21.84 1.90 -0.09
C ASP A 13 20.38 2.22 0.27
N LEU A 14 19.65 2.91 -0.63
CA LEU A 14 18.22 3.20 -0.46
C LEU A 14 17.40 1.90 -0.51
N LYS A 15 17.64 1.01 -1.49
CA LYS A 15 16.96 -0.30 -1.53
C LYS A 15 17.16 -1.09 -0.25
N SER A 16 18.41 -1.15 0.23
CA SER A 16 18.76 -1.86 1.45
C SER A 16 18.06 -1.25 2.68
N GLU A 17 18.01 0.08 2.77
CA GLU A 17 17.36 0.78 3.88
C GLU A 17 15.83 0.60 3.90
N LEU A 18 15.23 0.53 2.70
CA LEU A 18 13.82 0.20 2.46
C LEU A 18 13.51 -1.29 2.63
N GLY A 19 14.53 -2.15 2.73
CA GLY A 19 14.36 -3.60 2.80
C GLY A 19 13.83 -4.22 1.50
N ILE A 20 14.05 -3.57 0.36
CA ILE A 20 13.65 -4.09 -0.95
C ILE A 20 14.77 -5.00 -1.46
N SER A 21 14.48 -6.30 -1.58
CA SER A 21 15.41 -7.27 -2.20
C SER A 21 15.21 -7.39 -3.71
N GLY A 22 14.05 -6.98 -4.22
CA GLY A 22 13.78 -6.98 -5.65
C GLY A 22 12.54 -6.18 -6.03
N VAL A 23 12.54 -5.68 -7.26
CA VAL A 23 11.36 -5.11 -7.93
C VAL A 23 11.37 -5.59 -9.38
N SER A 24 10.23 -6.03 -9.88
CA SER A 24 10.07 -6.39 -11.29
C SER A 24 8.83 -5.75 -11.87
N GLN A 25 8.96 -5.07 -13.00
CA GLN A 25 7.80 -4.60 -13.75
C GLN A 25 7.02 -5.80 -14.29
N VAL A 26 5.69 -5.67 -14.25
CA VAL A 26 4.77 -6.66 -14.79
C VAL A 26 4.28 -6.18 -16.14
N TRP A 27 4.47 -7.00 -17.17
CA TRP A 27 4.00 -6.70 -18.52
C TRP A 27 2.50 -7.00 -18.64
N CYS A 28 1.67 -5.97 -18.52
CA CYS A 28 0.23 -6.00 -18.76
C CYS A 28 -0.28 -4.63 -19.24
N ASP A 29 -1.58 -4.55 -19.52
CA ASP A 29 -2.23 -3.34 -20.03
C ASP A 29 -2.19 -2.14 -19.06
N HIS A 30 -2.00 -2.40 -17.77
CA HIS A 30 -1.94 -1.38 -16.72
C HIS A 30 -0.60 -1.45 -15.97
N PRO A 31 -0.05 -0.32 -15.49
CA PRO A 31 1.18 -0.31 -14.70
C PRO A 31 1.06 -1.20 -13.45
N ALA A 32 1.98 -2.14 -13.32
CA ALA A 32 2.04 -3.05 -12.19
C ALA A 32 3.47 -3.53 -11.92
N TRP A 33 3.77 -3.83 -10.66
CA TRP A 33 5.10 -4.25 -10.22
C TRP A 33 5.02 -5.32 -9.14
N TYR A 34 5.91 -6.31 -9.23
CA TYR A 34 6.20 -7.21 -8.14
C TYR A 34 7.23 -6.60 -7.20
N PHE A 35 7.04 -6.76 -5.89
CA PHE A 35 7.97 -6.34 -4.86
C PHE A 35 8.34 -7.51 -3.95
N TRP A 36 9.64 -7.67 -3.73
CA TRP A 36 10.19 -8.55 -2.69
C TRP A 36 10.70 -7.67 -1.56
N VAL A 37 9.97 -7.69 -0.44
CA VAL A 37 10.28 -6.91 0.76
C VAL A 37 10.78 -7.87 1.84
N ASN A 38 11.88 -7.52 2.50
CA ASN A 38 12.49 -8.33 3.54
C ASN A 38 11.53 -8.52 4.71
N HIS A 39 11.46 -9.74 5.24
CA HIS A 39 10.57 -10.14 6.34
C HIS A 39 9.07 -10.03 6.04
N ALA A 40 8.68 -9.75 4.79
CA ALA A 40 7.28 -9.77 4.39
C ALA A 40 6.72 -11.20 4.36
N PRO A 41 5.40 -11.36 4.55
CA PRO A 41 4.73 -12.66 4.48
C PRO A 41 4.70 -13.30 3.08
N GLY A 42 5.12 -12.57 2.04
CA GLY A 42 5.02 -13.01 0.66
C GLY A 42 5.63 -12.02 -0.33
N VAL A 43 5.45 -12.33 -1.61
CA VAL A 43 5.74 -11.42 -2.73
C VAL A 43 4.52 -10.54 -2.97
N TYR A 44 4.73 -9.24 -3.11
CA TYR A 44 3.61 -8.35 -3.39
C TYR A 44 3.45 -8.07 -4.88
N LEU A 45 2.20 -7.85 -5.31
CA LEU A 45 1.88 -7.14 -6.54
C LEU A 45 1.23 -5.82 -6.16
N LEU A 46 1.78 -4.72 -6.69
CA LEU A 46 1.13 -3.42 -6.72
C LEU A 46 0.62 -3.19 -8.15
N ALA A 47 -0.69 -3.04 -8.34
CA ALA A 47 -1.27 -2.81 -9.67
C ALA A 47 -2.18 -1.60 -9.66
N LEU A 48 -2.00 -0.71 -10.65
CA LEU A 48 -2.87 0.46 -10.84
C LEU A 48 -4.26 0.02 -11.26
N THR A 49 -5.29 0.48 -10.55
CA THR A 49 -6.69 0.17 -10.82
C THR A 49 -7.46 1.36 -11.38
N GLY A 50 -7.00 2.58 -11.13
CA GLY A 50 -7.65 3.78 -11.64
C GLY A 50 -6.86 5.05 -11.39
N VAL A 51 -7.16 6.07 -12.19
CA VAL A 51 -6.67 7.44 -12.04
C VAL A 51 -7.86 8.37 -12.15
N ASP A 52 -7.88 9.39 -11.31
CA ASP A 52 -8.94 10.39 -11.27
C ASP A 52 -8.35 11.79 -11.13
N LEU A 53 -8.98 12.77 -11.77
CA LEU A 53 -8.59 14.18 -11.71
C LEU A 53 -9.79 14.97 -11.21
N ARG A 54 -9.67 15.60 -10.05
CA ARG A 54 -10.72 16.41 -9.43
C ARG A 54 -10.26 17.84 -9.25
N VAL A 55 -11.21 18.77 -9.27
CA VAL A 55 -10.95 20.16 -8.87
C VAL A 55 -11.53 20.36 -7.48
N VAL A 56 -10.66 20.65 -6.51
CA VAL A 56 -11.05 20.94 -5.12
C VAL A 56 -10.48 22.31 -4.77
N ASP A 57 -11.32 23.25 -4.34
CA ASP A 57 -10.91 24.63 -4.00
C ASP A 57 -10.05 25.31 -5.07
N ASN A 58 -10.44 25.17 -6.35
CA ASN A 58 -9.71 25.65 -7.54
C ASN A 58 -8.31 25.03 -7.75
N ARG A 59 -8.01 23.89 -7.12
CA ARG A 59 -6.78 23.12 -7.33
C ARG A 59 -7.08 21.81 -8.05
N GLU A 60 -6.27 21.50 -9.06
CA GLU A 60 -6.30 20.21 -9.74
C GLU A 60 -5.62 19.15 -8.86
N ILE A 61 -6.38 18.17 -8.40
CA ILE A 61 -5.92 17.05 -7.59
C ILE A 61 -5.94 15.77 -8.43
N LEU A 62 -4.76 15.21 -8.64
CA LEU A 62 -4.57 13.93 -9.29
C LEU A 62 -4.56 12.82 -8.23
N SER A 63 -5.41 11.82 -8.41
CA SER A 63 -5.51 10.65 -7.52
C SER A 63 -5.22 9.38 -8.32
N ALA A 64 -4.37 8.52 -7.79
CA ALA A 64 -4.10 7.20 -8.36
C ALA A 64 -4.44 6.12 -7.32
N ALA A 65 -5.23 5.13 -7.72
CA ALA A 65 -5.65 4.01 -6.90
C ALA A 65 -4.94 2.73 -7.34
N PHE A 66 -4.50 1.96 -6.36
CA PHE A 66 -3.78 0.71 -6.55
C PHE A 66 -4.37 -0.39 -5.67
N VAL A 67 -4.34 -1.61 -6.18
CA VAL A 67 -4.56 -2.81 -5.36
C VAL A 67 -3.22 -3.41 -4.94
N ILE A 68 -3.15 -3.87 -3.70
CA ILE A 68 -2.04 -4.63 -3.16
C ILE A 68 -2.47 -6.09 -3.05
N LYS A 69 -1.79 -6.95 -3.79
CA LYS A 69 -1.88 -8.40 -3.60
C LYS A 69 -0.67 -8.93 -2.85
N CYS A 70 -0.85 -9.97 -2.05
CA CYS A 70 0.24 -10.70 -1.40
C CYS A 70 0.18 -12.17 -1.79
N TYR A 71 1.22 -12.69 -2.42
CA TYR A 71 1.43 -14.10 -2.70
C TYR A 71 2.23 -14.72 -1.56
N PRO A 72 1.59 -15.41 -0.61
CA PRO A 72 2.23 -15.76 0.65
C PRO A 72 3.29 -16.86 0.48
N TYR A 73 4.36 -16.78 1.25
CA TYR A 73 5.34 -17.87 1.35
C TYR A 73 4.73 -19.05 2.14
N PRO A 74 4.80 -20.30 1.65
CA PRO A 74 4.23 -21.47 2.34
C PRO A 74 4.72 -21.68 3.77
N GLU A 75 5.95 -21.29 4.06
CA GLU A 75 6.62 -21.39 5.36
C GLU A 75 6.24 -20.25 6.33
N HIS A 76 5.58 -19.20 5.86
CA HIS A 76 5.20 -18.08 6.71
C HIS A 76 4.00 -18.45 7.60
N SER A 77 4.00 -17.97 8.85
CA SER A 77 2.96 -18.30 9.84
C SER A 77 1.54 -17.90 9.42
N LEU A 78 1.42 -16.87 8.59
CA LEU A 78 0.13 -16.39 8.06
C LEU A 78 -0.38 -17.18 6.86
N PHE A 79 0.41 -18.10 6.28
CA PHE A 79 0.02 -18.86 5.09
C PHE A 79 -1.30 -19.60 5.28
N SER A 80 -1.53 -20.18 6.47
CA SER A 80 -2.76 -20.93 6.78
C SER A 80 -4.04 -20.08 6.83
N LEU A 81 -3.92 -18.75 6.87
CA LEU A 81 -5.05 -17.82 6.92
C LEU A 81 -5.59 -17.44 5.53
N PHE A 82 -4.81 -17.70 4.48
CA PHE A 82 -5.25 -17.57 3.10
C PHE A 82 -6.25 -18.67 2.74
N ALA A 83 -7.09 -18.40 1.75
CA ALA A 83 -8.09 -19.35 1.31
C ALA A 83 -7.44 -20.65 0.80
N ALA A 84 -8.14 -21.78 0.92
CA ALA A 84 -7.61 -23.07 0.45
C ALA A 84 -7.13 -23.01 -1.00
N ARG A 85 -7.92 -22.38 -1.88
CA ARG A 85 -7.60 -22.18 -3.29
C ARG A 85 -6.33 -21.36 -3.51
N GLU A 86 -6.11 -20.30 -2.75
CA GLU A 86 -4.91 -19.46 -2.82
C GLU A 86 -3.67 -20.26 -2.45
N ARG A 87 -3.76 -21.06 -1.38
CA ARG A 87 -2.67 -21.93 -0.91
C ARG A 87 -2.33 -23.01 -1.93
N GLU A 88 -3.34 -23.65 -2.53
CA GLU A 88 -3.15 -24.63 -3.60
C GLU A 88 -2.46 -24.02 -4.83
N LEU A 89 -2.89 -22.81 -5.24
CA LEU A 89 -2.31 -22.12 -6.38
C LEU A 89 -0.82 -21.80 -6.15
N VAL A 90 -0.45 -21.27 -4.98
CA VAL A 90 0.94 -20.96 -4.62
C VAL A 90 1.84 -22.21 -4.65
N GLN A 91 1.29 -23.38 -4.32
CA GLN A 91 2.03 -24.65 -4.32
C GLN A 91 2.04 -25.35 -5.69
N SER A 92 1.29 -24.82 -6.66
CA SER A 92 1.20 -25.37 -8.01
C SER A 92 2.27 -24.82 -8.95
N THR A 93 2.30 -25.31 -10.19
CA THR A 93 3.16 -24.75 -11.25
C THR A 93 2.71 -23.37 -11.75
N ALA A 94 1.63 -22.80 -11.19
CA ALA A 94 1.22 -21.44 -11.50
C ALA A 94 2.15 -20.38 -10.92
N PHE A 95 3.02 -20.76 -9.96
CA PHE A 95 4.04 -19.90 -9.36
C PHE A 95 5.43 -20.41 -9.70
N ASP A 96 6.36 -19.48 -9.92
CA ASP A 96 7.76 -19.80 -10.20
C ASP A 96 8.62 -19.81 -8.92
N LYS A 97 9.93 -20.01 -9.09
CA LYS A 97 10.89 -20.10 -7.98
C LYS A 97 11.08 -18.78 -7.23
N THR A 98 10.61 -17.67 -7.77
CA THR A 98 10.65 -16.36 -7.12
C THR A 98 9.40 -16.10 -6.28
N HIS A 99 8.47 -17.05 -6.20
CA HIS A 99 7.19 -16.95 -5.52
C HIS A 99 6.25 -15.87 -6.11
N SER A 100 6.45 -15.50 -7.38
CA SER A 100 5.47 -14.76 -8.17
C SER A 100 4.74 -15.68 -9.15
N PRO A 101 3.54 -15.28 -9.63
CA PRO A 101 2.88 -15.98 -10.72
C PRO A 101 3.80 -16.15 -11.94
N ALA A 102 3.91 -17.38 -12.44
CA ALA A 102 4.58 -17.66 -13.71
C ALA A 102 3.86 -16.92 -14.85
N PHE A 103 4.64 -16.38 -15.79
CA PHE A 103 4.14 -15.53 -16.87
C PHE A 103 2.99 -16.19 -17.65
N GLU A 104 3.13 -17.47 -17.98
CA GLU A 104 2.16 -18.25 -18.77
C GLU A 104 0.89 -18.58 -17.99
N ALA A 105 0.99 -18.66 -16.66
CA ALA A 105 -0.09 -19.07 -15.77
C ALA A 105 -0.91 -17.89 -15.23
N ARG A 106 -0.39 -16.67 -15.29
CA ARG A 106 -1.01 -15.47 -14.71
C ARG A 106 -2.47 -15.27 -15.12
N LYS A 107 -2.78 -15.44 -16.40
CA LYS A 107 -4.16 -15.28 -16.93
C LYS A 107 -5.17 -16.30 -16.37
N ASN A 108 -4.68 -17.37 -15.74
CA ASN A 108 -5.49 -18.41 -15.13
C ASN A 108 -5.68 -18.21 -13.63
N ILE A 109 -5.00 -17.23 -13.02
CA ILE A 109 -5.19 -16.85 -11.61
C ILE A 109 -6.31 -15.81 -11.56
N PRO A 110 -7.43 -16.07 -10.88
CA PRO A 110 -8.50 -15.10 -10.75
C PRO A 110 -8.05 -13.79 -10.10
N ASP A 111 -8.54 -12.67 -10.63
CA ASP A 111 -8.11 -11.33 -10.21
C ASP A 111 -8.62 -10.91 -8.82
N ASP A 112 -9.62 -11.60 -8.29
CA ASP A 112 -10.17 -11.39 -6.95
C ASP A 112 -9.35 -12.08 -5.85
N LEU A 113 -8.44 -12.99 -6.21
CA LEU A 113 -7.54 -13.65 -5.26
C LEU A 113 -6.35 -12.78 -4.86
N PHE A 114 -5.84 -13.06 -3.66
CA PHE A 114 -4.64 -12.50 -3.04
C PHE A 114 -4.70 -11.02 -2.66
N ASN A 115 -5.84 -10.34 -2.86
CA ASN A 115 -6.02 -8.93 -2.50
C ASN A 115 -5.99 -8.76 -0.98
N VAL A 116 -5.07 -7.94 -0.45
CA VAL A 116 -4.91 -7.73 1.00
C VAL A 116 -5.12 -6.28 1.44
N ALA A 117 -4.97 -5.33 0.52
CA ALA A 117 -5.20 -3.91 0.78
C ALA A 117 -5.39 -3.11 -0.53
N ALA A 118 -5.85 -1.87 -0.39
CA ALA A 118 -5.73 -0.83 -1.40
C ALA A 118 -4.76 0.25 -0.95
N PHE A 119 -4.07 0.86 -1.91
CA PHE A 119 -3.20 2.01 -1.72
C PHE A 119 -3.67 3.13 -2.64
N SER A 120 -3.70 4.37 -2.13
CA SER A 120 -3.93 5.53 -2.98
C SER A 120 -2.88 6.61 -2.76
N LEU A 121 -2.61 7.34 -3.84
CA LEU A 121 -1.73 8.50 -3.87
C LEU A 121 -2.52 9.66 -4.46
N CYS A 122 -2.66 10.74 -3.70
CA CYS A 122 -3.21 12.00 -4.15
C CYS A 122 -2.14 13.09 -4.10
N THR A 123 -2.04 13.88 -5.15
CA THR A 123 -1.12 15.03 -5.24
C THR A 123 -1.82 16.16 -5.99
N ASP A 124 -1.48 17.40 -5.67
CA ASP A 124 -1.76 18.51 -6.55
C ASP A 124 -0.73 18.61 -7.68
N ARG A 125 -1.06 19.44 -8.68
CA ARG A 125 -0.21 19.72 -9.83
C ARG A 125 1.14 20.33 -9.47
N ASP A 126 1.18 21.15 -8.41
CA ASP A 126 2.38 21.83 -7.96
C ASP A 126 3.19 21.01 -6.95
N HIS A 127 2.73 19.78 -6.64
CA HIS A 127 3.32 18.89 -5.63
C HIS A 127 3.51 19.56 -4.26
N CYS A 128 2.65 20.51 -3.93
CA CYS A 128 2.65 21.20 -2.63
C CYS A 128 2.16 20.29 -1.51
N PHE A 129 1.35 19.27 -1.83
CA PHE A 129 0.97 18.24 -0.88
C PHE A 129 0.92 16.86 -1.53
N ASN A 130 1.16 15.84 -0.71
CA ASN A 130 0.96 14.45 -1.05
C ASN A 130 0.15 13.79 0.05
N THR A 131 -0.90 13.06 -0.32
CA THR A 131 -1.66 12.23 0.60
C THR A 131 -1.53 10.78 0.17
N PHE A 132 -1.03 9.95 1.07
CA PHE A 132 -0.96 8.51 0.92
C PHE A 132 -2.08 7.88 1.74
N SER A 133 -2.81 6.94 1.16
CA SER A 133 -3.82 6.19 1.91
C SER A 133 -3.61 4.69 1.75
N PHE A 134 -3.93 3.96 2.81
CA PHE A 134 -3.88 2.50 2.88
C PHE A 134 -5.15 1.98 3.52
N GLU A 135 -5.88 1.14 2.80
CA GLU A 135 -7.10 0.50 3.28
C GLU A 135 -6.89 -1.01 3.35
N SER A 136 -7.02 -1.57 4.54
CA SER A 136 -6.82 -3.00 4.76
C SER A 136 -8.06 -3.83 4.46
N PHE A 137 -7.85 -5.03 3.93
CA PHE A 137 -8.91 -6.00 3.71
C PHE A 137 -8.71 -7.20 4.66
N ASP A 138 -9.06 -7.08 5.95
CA ASP A 138 -8.68 -8.10 6.95
C ASP A 138 -9.50 -9.40 6.91
N ARG A 139 -10.77 -9.33 6.53
CA ARG A 139 -11.57 -10.53 6.30
C ARG A 139 -12.29 -10.38 4.99
N LEU A 140 -12.24 -11.42 4.18
CA LEU A 140 -13.02 -11.51 2.96
C LEU A 140 -13.79 -12.82 2.95
N ILE A 141 -15.10 -12.67 2.84
CA ILE A 141 -15.96 -13.73 2.36
C ILE A 141 -16.36 -13.31 0.96
N ALA A 142 -15.83 -14.00 -0.05
CA ALA A 142 -16.19 -13.83 -1.44
C ALA A 142 -16.72 -15.15 -1.99
N PHE A 143 -17.41 -15.07 -3.11
CA PHE A 143 -17.72 -16.25 -3.91
C PHE A 143 -17.05 -16.07 -5.25
N SER A 144 -16.26 -17.06 -5.66
CA SER A 144 -15.64 -17.06 -6.98
C SER A 144 -16.72 -16.96 -8.06
N SER A 145 -16.55 -15.99 -8.96
CA SER A 145 -17.44 -15.83 -10.12
C SER A 145 -17.35 -17.01 -11.09
N SER A 146 -16.20 -17.72 -11.13
CA SER A 146 -15.98 -18.87 -12.01
C SER A 146 -16.58 -20.16 -11.44
N ASP A 147 -16.41 -20.41 -10.14
CA ASP A 147 -16.64 -21.75 -9.56
C ASP A 147 -17.77 -21.80 -8.53
N LYS A 148 -18.40 -20.65 -8.20
CA LYS A 148 -19.35 -20.51 -7.08
C LYS A 148 -18.80 -20.99 -5.74
N GLU A 149 -17.49 -21.19 -5.66
CA GLU A 149 -16.81 -21.61 -4.45
C GLU A 149 -16.72 -20.43 -3.49
N ARG A 150 -17.08 -20.67 -2.23
CA ARG A 150 -16.92 -19.68 -1.16
C ARG A 150 -15.44 -19.56 -0.84
N ILE A 151 -14.85 -18.43 -1.21
CA ILE A 151 -13.52 -18.02 -0.80
C ILE A 151 -13.68 -17.31 0.55
N GLU A 152 -13.34 -18.00 1.63
CA GLU A 152 -13.23 -17.40 2.95
C GLU A 152 -11.75 -17.24 3.28
N ARG A 153 -11.31 -15.98 3.45
CA ARG A 153 -9.98 -15.65 3.95
C ARG A 153 -10.11 -14.84 5.23
N ASP A 154 -9.25 -15.16 6.17
CA ASP A 154 -9.15 -14.50 7.48
C ASP A 154 -7.73 -13.94 7.66
N VAL A 155 -7.28 -13.21 6.63
CA VAL A 155 -5.91 -12.71 6.52
C VAL A 155 -5.88 -11.29 7.08
N PRO A 156 -5.16 -11.00 8.18
CA PRO A 156 -5.08 -9.65 8.72
C PRO A 156 -4.40 -8.71 7.72
N GLY A 157 -5.19 -8.09 6.86
CA GLY A 157 -4.78 -7.26 5.73
C GLY A 157 -3.92 -6.09 6.18
N ILE A 158 -4.19 -5.54 7.38
CA ILE A 158 -3.34 -4.52 7.96
C ILE A 158 -1.95 -5.06 8.27
N THR A 159 -1.83 -6.27 8.81
CA THR A 159 -0.51 -6.89 9.10
C THR A 159 0.20 -7.32 7.81
N VAL A 160 -0.56 -7.86 6.85
CA VAL A 160 0.00 -8.40 5.61
C VAL A 160 0.33 -7.33 4.58
N GLY A 161 -0.50 -6.31 4.43
CA GLY A 161 -0.32 -5.24 3.44
C GLY A 161 0.59 -4.11 3.91
N TYR A 162 0.66 -3.83 5.22
CA TYR A 162 1.41 -2.70 5.76
C TYR A 162 2.91 -2.68 5.41
N PRO A 163 3.65 -3.80 5.37
CA PRO A 163 5.07 -3.76 5.00
C PRO A 163 5.33 -3.16 3.61
N LEU A 164 4.47 -3.46 2.62
CA LEU A 164 4.59 -2.83 1.31
C LEU A 164 4.22 -1.35 1.39
N PHE A 165 3.12 -1.01 2.05
CA PHE A 165 2.71 0.39 2.22
C PHE A 165 3.81 1.23 2.86
N ASP A 166 4.38 0.76 3.96
CA ASP A 166 5.48 1.38 4.68
C ASP A 166 6.69 1.63 3.77
N THR A 167 7.04 0.61 2.98
CA THR A 167 8.11 0.68 1.97
C THR A 167 7.83 1.75 0.91
N LEU A 168 6.61 1.77 0.36
CA LEU A 168 6.19 2.74 -0.66
C LEU A 168 6.18 4.16 -0.11
N VAL A 169 5.68 4.37 1.11
CA VAL A 169 5.67 5.67 1.77
C VAL A 169 7.11 6.16 1.99
N CYS A 170 8.00 5.34 2.56
CA CYS A 170 9.41 5.70 2.71
C CYS A 170 10.06 6.08 1.37
N MET A 171 9.82 5.29 0.32
CA MET A 171 10.34 5.55 -1.02
C MET A 171 9.84 6.89 -1.58
N LEU A 172 8.55 7.19 -1.42
CA LEU A 172 7.94 8.42 -1.90
C LEU A 172 8.41 9.63 -1.07
N MET A 173 8.52 9.52 0.25
CA MET A 173 9.10 10.58 1.09
C MET A 173 10.52 10.93 0.64
N HIS A 174 11.32 9.92 0.31
CA HIS A 174 12.67 10.14 -0.21
C HIS A 174 12.67 10.90 -1.54
N CYS A 175 11.76 10.58 -2.45
CA CYS A 175 11.70 11.20 -3.77
C CYS A 175 11.16 12.64 -3.69
N GLU A 176 10.10 12.85 -2.91
CA GLU A 176 9.41 14.14 -2.80
C GLU A 176 10.09 15.09 -1.80
N LYS A 177 10.99 14.57 -0.94
CA LYS A 177 11.64 15.34 0.14
C LYS A 177 10.62 16.00 1.08
N GLN A 178 9.51 15.29 1.32
CA GLN A 178 8.42 15.72 2.20
C GLN A 178 8.21 14.68 3.29
N GLY A 179 8.22 15.13 4.55
CA GLY A 179 7.88 14.28 5.69
C GLY A 179 6.37 14.32 6.00
N PRO A 180 5.86 13.36 6.80
CA PRO A 180 4.50 13.41 7.28
C PRO A 180 4.21 14.67 8.10
N ALA A 181 3.15 15.39 7.74
CA ALA A 181 2.59 16.54 8.45
C ALA A 181 1.38 16.16 9.31
N ARG A 182 0.62 15.15 8.90
CA ARG A 182 -0.48 14.58 9.68
C ARG A 182 -0.64 13.10 9.40
N ILE A 183 -0.95 12.32 10.42
CA ILE A 183 -1.28 10.90 10.27
C ILE A 183 -2.64 10.66 10.93
N ARG A 184 -3.52 9.99 10.20
CA ARG A 184 -4.85 9.60 10.69
C ARG A 184 -5.03 8.10 10.50
N LEU A 185 -5.51 7.40 11.53
CA LEU A 185 -5.90 6.01 11.45
C LEU A 185 -7.37 5.89 11.84
N TYR A 186 -8.13 5.26 10.96
CA TYR A 186 -9.52 4.92 11.18
C TYR A 186 -9.66 3.41 11.28
N ARG A 187 -10.61 2.98 12.11
CA ARG A 187 -11.16 1.63 12.10
C ARG A 187 -12.53 1.68 11.48
N SER A 188 -12.76 0.90 10.43
CA SER A 188 -14.05 0.78 9.76
C SER A 188 -14.60 -0.65 9.91
N PRO A 189 -15.91 -0.85 9.65
CA PRO A 189 -16.39 -2.17 9.25
C PRO A 189 -15.53 -2.68 8.08
N GLY A 190 -15.25 -3.97 8.04
CA GLY A 190 -14.58 -4.59 6.90
C GLY A 190 -15.55 -4.78 5.74
N PHE A 191 -15.19 -5.62 4.77
CA PHE A 191 -16.01 -5.85 3.58
C PHE A 191 -16.37 -7.32 3.41
N GLU A 192 -17.59 -7.56 2.94
CA GLU A 192 -18.03 -8.85 2.43
C GLU A 192 -18.43 -8.71 0.97
N CYS A 193 -18.00 -9.65 0.14
CA CYS A 193 -18.42 -9.72 -1.24
C CYS A 193 -19.60 -10.70 -1.35
N LEU A 194 -20.81 -10.15 -1.48
CA LEU A 194 -21.97 -10.93 -1.86
C LEU A 194 -21.93 -11.15 -3.38
N ALA A 195 -21.78 -12.40 -3.80
CA ALA A 195 -22.03 -12.72 -5.20
C ALA A 195 -23.53 -12.90 -5.41
N ASP A 196 -24.15 -11.98 -6.15
CA ASP A 196 -25.40 -12.27 -6.86
C ASP A 196 -25.05 -12.80 -8.25
N ARG A 197 -25.94 -13.62 -8.84
CA ARG A 197 -25.75 -14.36 -10.10
C ARG A 197 -25.36 -13.48 -11.32
N ALA A 198 -25.34 -12.16 -11.18
CA ALA A 198 -24.98 -11.20 -12.23
C ALA A 198 -23.75 -10.32 -11.90
N ALA A 199 -23.36 -10.14 -10.63
CA ALA A 199 -22.22 -9.29 -10.25
C ALA A 199 -21.75 -9.55 -8.80
N ALA A 200 -20.44 -9.38 -8.57
CA ALA A 200 -19.88 -9.27 -7.24
C ALA A 200 -20.25 -7.89 -6.65
N CYS A 201 -20.95 -7.88 -5.51
CA CYS A 201 -21.26 -6.66 -4.77
C CYS A 201 -20.47 -6.65 -3.46
N TRP A 202 -19.65 -5.62 -3.27
CA TRP A 202 -18.92 -5.38 -2.03
C TRP A 202 -19.79 -4.55 -1.10
N GLN A 203 -20.08 -5.08 0.09
CA GLN A 203 -20.82 -4.37 1.12
C GLN A 203 -20.02 -4.31 2.42
N PRO A 204 -20.16 -3.23 3.22
CA PRO A 204 -19.61 -3.19 4.56
C PRO A 204 -20.16 -4.36 5.41
N SER A 205 -19.31 -4.92 6.27
CA SER A 205 -19.68 -5.96 7.23
C SER A 205 -19.10 -5.67 8.61
N ASP A 206 -19.98 -5.71 9.62
CA ASP A 206 -19.59 -5.62 11.04
C ASP A 206 -18.90 -6.90 11.54
N LEU A 207 -18.93 -7.99 10.76
CA LEU A 207 -18.24 -9.25 11.08
C LEU A 207 -16.73 -9.19 10.75
N ALA A 208 -16.31 -8.10 10.12
CA ALA A 208 -14.94 -7.83 9.73
C ALA A 208 -14.53 -6.46 10.29
N THR A 209 -13.24 -6.29 10.57
CA THR A 209 -12.67 -4.98 10.90
C THR A 209 -11.73 -4.58 9.78
N GLY A 210 -11.92 -3.38 9.22
CA GLY A 210 -10.97 -2.76 8.31
C GLY A 210 -10.22 -1.64 9.01
N TYR A 211 -9.05 -1.29 8.47
CA TYR A 211 -8.29 -0.14 8.91
C TYR A 211 -7.95 0.74 7.72
N HIS A 212 -8.06 2.05 7.93
CA HIS A 212 -7.70 3.03 6.92
C HIS A 212 -6.68 4.01 7.51
N LEU A 213 -5.46 3.96 6.99
CA LEU A 213 -4.35 4.81 7.39
C LEU A 213 -4.12 5.88 6.32
N VAL A 214 -4.05 7.12 6.75
CA VAL A 214 -3.82 8.30 5.91
C VAL A 214 -2.57 9.01 6.39
N VAL A 215 -1.67 9.31 5.47
CA VAL A 215 -0.44 10.07 5.72
C VAL A 215 -0.44 11.28 4.81
N ASP A 216 -0.67 12.45 5.40
CA ASP A 216 -0.65 13.73 4.70
C ASP A 216 0.74 14.35 4.83
N CYS A 217 1.28 14.83 3.72
CA CYS A 217 2.59 15.45 3.60
C CYS A 217 2.45 16.82 2.96
N THR A 218 3.26 17.76 3.43
CA THR A 218 3.26 19.14 2.94
C THR A 218 4.65 19.54 2.51
N GLY A 219 4.75 20.30 1.43
CA GLY A 219 6.00 20.86 0.92
C GLY A 219 6.75 21.72 1.95
N VAL A 220 8.08 21.66 1.90
CA VAL A 220 8.99 22.48 2.72
C VAL A 220 8.80 23.95 2.35
N GLY A 221 8.23 24.75 3.26
CA GLY A 221 7.95 26.18 3.05
C GLY A 221 6.51 26.59 3.32
N ASN A 222 5.55 25.66 3.30
CA ASN A 222 4.15 25.90 3.66
C ASN A 222 3.89 25.74 5.17
N HIS A 223 4.78 26.29 6.01
CA HIS A 223 4.57 26.33 7.47
C HIS A 223 3.44 27.30 7.90
N GLY A 224 2.79 27.96 6.94
CA GLY A 224 1.76 28.98 7.17
C GLY A 224 0.41 28.63 6.56
N SER A 225 -0.48 28.07 7.36
CA SER A 225 -1.96 28.17 7.23
C SER A 225 -2.68 27.58 6.01
N GLU A 226 -1.99 27.15 4.95
CA GLU A 226 -2.66 26.40 3.89
C GLU A 226 -3.08 25.05 4.45
N ARG A 227 -4.35 24.96 4.83
CA ARG A 227 -4.97 23.69 5.21
C ARG A 227 -4.75 22.75 4.04
N VAL A 228 -4.09 21.61 4.29
CA VAL A 228 -4.24 20.43 3.43
C VAL A 228 -5.73 20.31 3.22
N PRO A 229 -6.24 20.48 1.97
CA PRO A 229 -7.66 20.41 1.75
C PRO A 229 -8.08 19.06 2.31
N ASP A 230 -9.13 19.04 3.13
CA ASP A 230 -9.63 17.78 3.63
C ASP A 230 -10.29 17.12 2.42
N ILE A 231 -9.49 16.39 1.64
CA ILE A 231 -9.88 15.72 0.39
C ILE A 231 -10.60 14.41 0.71
N LEU A 232 -10.47 13.94 1.96
CA LEU A 232 -10.95 12.66 2.43
C LEU A 232 -12.26 12.66 3.26
N PRO A 233 -12.86 13.76 3.77
CA PRO A 233 -13.86 13.67 4.83
C PRO A 233 -15.19 13.07 4.36
N GLU A 234 -15.57 13.22 3.09
CA GLU A 234 -16.91 12.80 2.66
C GLU A 234 -17.11 11.29 2.54
N LEU A 235 -16.04 10.52 2.24
CA LEU A 235 -16.16 9.06 2.10
C LEU A 235 -16.20 8.31 3.44
N TYR A 236 -15.51 8.81 4.48
CA TYR A 236 -15.30 8.05 5.72
C TYR A 236 -16.28 8.41 6.84
N HIS A 237 -16.81 9.65 6.87
CA HIS A 237 -17.84 10.01 7.84
C HIS A 237 -19.18 9.29 7.60
N ALA A 238 -19.42 8.78 6.39
CA ALA A 238 -20.66 8.09 6.04
C ALA A 238 -20.68 6.58 6.39
N ALA A 239 -19.54 5.95 6.67
CA ALA A 239 -19.39 4.49 6.66
C ALA A 239 -19.25 3.81 8.04
N GLY A 240 -19.60 4.48 9.14
CA GLY A 240 -19.45 3.91 10.49
C GLY A 240 -18.00 3.76 10.96
N ALA A 241 -17.05 4.46 10.32
CA ALA A 241 -15.66 4.46 10.72
C ALA A 241 -15.44 5.24 12.04
N SER A 242 -14.54 4.74 12.88
CA SER A 242 -14.11 5.35 14.13
C SER A 242 -12.66 5.81 14.03
N LEU A 243 -12.39 7.06 14.40
CA LEU A 243 -11.04 7.60 14.43
C LEU A 243 -10.29 7.01 15.63
N LEU A 244 -9.21 6.25 15.35
CA LEU A 244 -8.35 5.66 16.37
C LEU A 244 -7.14 6.54 16.71
N TYR A 245 -6.64 7.26 15.71
CA TYR A 245 -5.44 8.08 15.84
C TYR A 245 -5.53 9.28 14.92
N ASP A 246 -5.15 10.45 15.43
CA ASP A 246 -5.05 11.67 14.65
C ASP A 246 -3.97 12.54 15.28
N GLN A 247 -2.84 12.66 14.59
CA GLN A 247 -1.71 13.42 15.07
C GLN A 247 -1.20 14.34 13.97
N VAL A 248 -1.07 15.62 14.32
CA VAL A 248 -0.39 16.63 13.50
C VAL A 248 1.06 16.76 13.99
N PHE A 249 1.98 16.84 13.04
CA PHE A 249 3.41 16.97 13.29
C PHE A 249 3.84 18.37 12.86
N SER A 250 4.27 19.19 13.82
CA SER A 250 4.75 20.55 13.58
C SER A 250 6.24 20.61 13.23
N GLY A 251 6.96 19.50 13.34
CA GLY A 251 8.36 19.38 12.98
C GLY A 251 8.63 18.13 12.14
N ASN A 252 9.79 18.09 11.49
CA ASN A 252 10.22 16.96 10.64
C ASN A 252 10.69 15.74 11.44
N HIS A 253 10.05 15.42 12.57
CA HIS A 253 10.44 14.26 13.37
C HIS A 253 9.27 13.64 14.11
N PHE A 254 9.47 12.38 14.44
CA PHE A 254 8.50 11.57 15.15
C PHE A 254 8.76 11.60 16.66
N HIS A 255 7.71 11.84 17.44
CA HIS A 255 7.71 11.63 18.88
C HIS A 255 6.87 10.41 19.20
N PHE A 256 7.48 9.41 19.83
CA PHE A 256 6.77 8.20 20.25
C PHE A 256 5.94 8.50 21.50
N GLY A 257 4.62 8.49 21.39
CA GLY A 257 3.69 8.58 22.52
C GLY A 257 3.16 7.22 23.00
N GLU A 258 2.33 7.25 24.06
CA GLU A 258 1.65 6.06 24.60
C GLU A 258 0.50 5.57 23.70
N MET A 259 -0.10 6.44 22.89
CA MET A 259 -1.23 6.08 22.02
C MET A 259 -0.78 5.15 20.88
N GLU A 260 0.46 5.32 20.44
CA GLU A 260 1.09 4.60 19.34
C GLU A 260 1.31 3.12 19.66
N GLN A 261 1.46 2.78 20.96
CA GLN A 261 1.56 1.40 21.43
C GLN A 261 0.25 0.61 21.25
N ARG A 262 -0.88 1.32 21.07
CA ARG A 262 -2.21 0.70 20.91
C ARG A 262 -2.64 0.57 19.46
N LEU A 263 -1.82 1.06 18.53
CA LEU A 263 -2.13 0.97 17.10
C LEU A 263 -1.98 -0.49 16.63
N PRO A 264 -2.82 -0.93 15.69
CA PRO A 264 -2.72 -2.26 15.08
C PRO A 264 -1.41 -2.47 14.32
N VAL A 265 -0.74 -1.39 13.90
CA VAL A 265 0.60 -1.36 13.31
C VAL A 265 1.39 -0.19 13.89
N GLY A 266 2.68 -0.39 14.11
CA GLY A 266 3.57 0.67 14.58
C GLY A 266 3.87 1.65 13.46
N LEU A 267 3.77 2.96 13.72
CA LEU A 267 4.20 3.98 12.78
C LEU A 267 5.71 3.95 12.62
N ASN A 268 6.20 4.03 11.38
CA ASN A 268 7.63 3.96 11.10
C ASN A 268 8.30 5.34 11.23
N PRO A 269 9.19 5.56 12.21
CA PRO A 269 9.88 6.84 12.38
C PRO A 269 10.81 7.17 11.19
N LYS A 270 11.13 6.19 10.33
CA LYS A 270 11.92 6.43 9.12
C LYS A 270 11.21 7.32 8.12
N TRP A 271 9.87 7.44 8.13
CA TRP A 271 9.16 8.30 7.17
C TRP A 271 9.71 9.74 7.14
N TRP A 272 9.97 10.32 8.30
CA TRP A 272 10.58 11.65 8.40
C TRP A 272 12.06 11.64 7.99
N LYS A 273 12.83 10.62 8.43
CA LYS A 273 14.26 10.51 8.11
C LYS A 273 14.49 10.36 6.61
N MET A 274 13.65 9.61 5.91
CA MET A 274 13.77 9.37 4.47
C MET A 274 13.59 10.66 3.68
N ALA A 275 12.72 11.57 4.13
CA ALA A 275 12.52 12.87 3.51
C ALA A 275 13.80 13.74 3.54
N GLU A 276 14.62 13.59 4.58
CA GLU A 276 15.88 14.33 4.76
C GLU A 276 17.10 13.56 4.24
N ALA A 277 16.95 12.27 3.97
CA ALA A 277 18.06 11.42 3.57
C ALA A 277 18.62 11.80 2.18
N ILE A 278 19.94 11.79 2.10
CA ILE A 278 20.72 11.99 0.88
C ILE A 278 21.46 10.70 0.60
N HIS A 279 21.08 10.00 -0.46
CA HIS A 279 21.77 8.80 -0.93
C HIS A 279 22.67 9.15 -2.10
N THR A 280 23.83 8.50 -2.19
CA THR A 280 24.79 8.73 -3.27
C THR A 280 24.74 7.58 -4.28
N CYS A 281 24.74 7.91 -5.58
CA CYS A 281 24.65 6.92 -6.63
C CYS A 281 26.04 6.33 -6.89
N GLN A 282 26.23 5.04 -6.59
CA GLN A 282 27.51 4.36 -6.82
C GLN A 282 27.83 4.20 -8.31
N LEU A 283 26.82 4.22 -9.19
CA LEU A 283 27.01 4.16 -10.66
C LEU A 283 27.60 5.45 -11.25
N ALA A 284 27.57 6.57 -10.51
CA ALA A 284 28.21 7.82 -10.93
C ALA A 284 29.72 7.86 -10.63
N SER A 285 30.25 6.86 -9.91
CA SER A 285 31.69 6.68 -9.68
C SER A 285 32.36 6.12 -10.95
N SER A 286 32.59 7.01 -11.92
CA SER A 286 33.30 6.71 -13.17
C SER A 286 34.82 6.53 -12.99
N CYS A 287 35.33 6.58 -11.77
CA CYS A 287 36.72 6.31 -11.43
C CYS A 287 36.79 5.08 -10.52
N GLY A 288 37.03 3.90 -11.12
CA GLY A 288 37.31 2.65 -10.42
C GLY A 288 38.65 2.68 -9.69
N CYS A 289 38.78 3.53 -8.68
CA CYS A 289 39.94 3.62 -7.80
C CYS A 289 39.52 3.22 -6.38
N HIS A 290 39.72 1.96 -6.03
CA HIS A 290 39.94 1.50 -4.66
C HIS A 290 41.43 1.26 -4.44
#